data_AF-A0A651HX29-F1
#
_entry.id   AF-A0A651HX29-F1
#
_cell.length_a   1.000
_cell.length_b   1.000
_cell.length_c   1.000
_cell.angle_alpha   90.00
_cell.angle_beta   90.00
_cell.angle_gamma   90.00
#
_symmetry.space_group_name_H-M   'P 1'
#
loop_
_entity.id
_entity.type
_entity.pdbx_description
1 polymer ?
#
loop_
_entity_poly.entity_id
_entity_poly.type
_entity_poly.pdbx_seq_one_letter_code
_entity_poly.pdbx_strand_id
1 'polypeptide(L)'
;MLVCSSCNKEEDFTNAEAPLSSISASEYRTDIIDDNYDGLGNDAPMILGDSIANPYNVKTMQQAFDIFNQVIEESPFGEKVVAASHYYIRIVLNSIEDLEVIYDIEESEGPDAPVFHMYPLHLEILQPGDYYYELDTTAIKATGTVDMSEHPIYTVIESDYVLPASLSVEILDEIYKPTHEEHIVKLIAYQLAGWHNHFGGFGLPGNMETLLLWVGDYPDFEGIYPPGFVPDPPAPGSGGNSGSGTGFYSNNTHGRVTIRSDHPNDAGVRPVIQMPIQYGRFIWWNRTQTNEDGWFETHKRYRGTVLVRADWRYGNSAASIREQNHEKFGLFVRDHQMKIRNGALSRIKFIAGDGERLHVWNKATIHNGLMIYNQYCLAHGLPPVMGAVVWSMPRGDAASNPMLNQFGLLPTIATFSGFSEIDTWTGLWHHLISIPLNAVIQVLDAFIRLPDQIYGLEGNRRTTAHIHQTVFHESAHFSHASQAGQVFWAKAYADQLKNGILRSTPRGNGVQPTTEGGQRIALVEGWADLADVIISLHHYQNARIDGVLRNQ
;
A
#
# COMPACT_ATOMS: atom_id res chain seq x y z
N MET A 1 30.13 6.83 -17.96
CA MET A 1 29.11 7.74 -17.41
C MET A 1 27.91 7.59 -18.32
N LEU A 2 27.06 6.63 -18.00
CA LEU A 2 25.82 6.34 -18.71
C LEU A 2 24.70 7.00 -17.91
N VAL A 3 23.71 7.56 -18.59
CA VAL A 3 22.70 8.46 -18.04
C VAL A 3 21.38 7.72 -18.24
N CYS A 4 20.59 7.49 -17.17
CA CYS A 4 19.18 7.11 -17.34
C CYS A 4 18.56 8.07 -18.35
N SER A 5 17.72 7.59 -19.25
CA SER A 5 17.12 8.44 -20.28
C SER A 5 16.29 9.55 -19.64
N SER A 6 16.92 10.68 -19.31
CA SER A 6 16.28 11.81 -18.64
C SER A 6 15.57 12.69 -19.66
N CYS A 7 14.30 12.99 -19.38
CA CYS A 7 13.55 14.04 -20.06
C CYS A 7 13.90 15.44 -19.55
N ASN A 8 14.56 15.53 -18.38
CA ASN A 8 14.81 16.80 -17.71
C ASN A 8 16.31 17.12 -17.57
N LYS A 9 16.75 18.21 -18.21
CA LYS A 9 17.97 18.96 -17.85
C LYS A 9 17.65 20.44 -17.67
N GLU A 10 17.89 20.89 -16.44
CA GLU A 10 18.09 22.25 -15.88
C GLU A 10 17.28 23.46 -16.39
N GLU A 11 16.58 24.16 -15.48
CA GLU A 11 16.99 25.45 -14.91
C GLU A 11 16.19 25.74 -13.61
N ASP A 12 16.86 26.38 -12.65
CA ASP A 12 16.40 26.81 -11.32
C ASP A 12 15.64 28.14 -11.42
N PHE A 13 14.56 28.38 -10.65
CA PHE A 13 14.21 29.73 -10.18
C PHE A 13 13.14 29.73 -9.06
N THR A 14 13.49 30.45 -8.00
CA THR A 14 12.63 31.06 -7.01
C THR A 14 11.57 31.97 -7.66
N ASN A 15 10.27 31.72 -7.38
CA ASN A 15 9.31 32.75 -6.93
C ASN A 15 7.87 32.22 -6.82
N ALA A 16 7.39 32.26 -5.56
CA ALA A 16 6.06 32.61 -5.08
C ALA A 16 4.82 32.06 -5.82
N GLU A 17 4.21 31.03 -5.23
CA GLU A 17 2.81 30.69 -5.41
C GLU A 17 1.91 31.74 -4.74
N ALA A 18 0.79 32.07 -5.39
CA ALA A 18 -0.38 32.63 -4.69
C ALA A 18 -1.19 31.46 -4.12
N PRO A 19 -1.45 31.40 -2.81
CA PRO A 19 -2.20 30.30 -2.23
C PRO A 19 -3.62 30.25 -2.80
N LEU A 20 -4.02 29.07 -3.27
CA LEU A 20 -5.43 28.71 -3.41
C LEU A 20 -6.13 28.91 -2.07
N SER A 21 -7.37 29.41 -2.13
CA SER A 21 -8.15 29.96 -1.01
C SER A 21 -7.89 29.30 0.34
N SER A 22 -7.41 30.11 1.28
CA SER A 22 -7.10 29.72 2.65
C SER A 22 -8.33 29.16 3.37
N ILE A 23 -8.37 27.85 3.59
CA ILE A 23 -8.92 27.33 4.84
C ILE A 23 -7.96 27.80 5.92
N SER A 24 -8.42 28.65 6.83
CA SER A 24 -7.56 29.31 7.80
C SER A 24 -6.81 28.29 8.66
N ALA A 25 -5.48 28.40 8.70
CA ALA A 25 -4.61 27.58 9.55
C ALA A 25 -4.99 27.65 11.05
N SER A 26 -5.82 28.62 11.45
CA SER A 26 -6.38 28.76 12.79
C SER A 26 -7.48 27.75 13.17
N GLU A 27 -8.03 26.97 12.23
CA GLU A 27 -8.98 25.89 12.56
C GLU A 27 -8.29 24.56 12.92
N TYR A 28 -6.99 24.42 12.69
CA TYR A 28 -6.21 23.28 13.16
C TYR A 28 -5.59 23.61 14.52
N ARG A 29 -6.41 23.55 15.57
CA ARG A 29 -5.90 23.58 16.95
C ARG A 29 -4.95 22.40 17.15
N THR A 30 -3.69 22.75 17.35
CA THR A 30 -2.55 21.92 17.68
C THR A 30 -2.70 21.30 19.07
N ASP A 31 -3.32 20.13 19.13
CA ASP A 31 -3.01 19.13 20.16
C ASP A 31 -2.32 17.95 19.43
N ILE A 32 -1.13 18.24 18.88
CA ILE A 32 -0.18 17.22 18.43
C ILE A 32 0.37 16.57 19.69
N ILE A 33 -0.39 15.62 20.25
CA ILE A 33 0.12 14.75 21.32
C ILE A 33 0.76 13.54 20.65
N ASP A 34 2.05 13.46 20.94
CA ASP A 34 3.12 12.57 20.50
C ASP A 34 2.92 11.11 20.92
N ASP A 35 1.76 10.51 20.57
CA ASP A 35 1.56 9.04 20.52
C ASP A 35 1.82 8.50 19.09
N ASN A 36 2.19 9.40 18.16
CA ASN A 36 2.50 9.16 16.75
C ASN A 36 4.01 8.98 16.51
N TYR A 37 4.83 8.72 17.54
CA TYR A 37 6.25 8.45 17.39
C TYR A 37 6.47 7.04 16.82
N ASP A 38 6.28 6.90 15.51
CA ASP A 38 6.75 5.78 14.70
C ASP A 38 8.16 6.11 14.16
N GLY A 39 9.13 6.40 15.06
CA GLY A 39 10.56 6.64 14.80
C GLY A 39 11.28 5.44 14.15
N LEU A 40 10.67 4.97 13.09
CA LEU A 40 10.99 3.86 12.24
C LEU A 40 11.61 4.51 11.00
N GLY A 41 12.94 4.47 10.95
CA GLY A 41 13.74 4.85 9.79
C GLY A 41 13.17 4.32 8.47
N ASN A 42 13.61 4.89 7.34
CA ASN A 42 13.38 4.26 6.04
C ASN A 42 13.78 2.76 6.13
N ASP A 43 12.90 1.85 5.69
CA ASP A 43 13.10 0.40 5.77
C ASP A 43 13.14 -0.15 7.22
N ALA A 44 12.17 0.19 8.07
CA ALA A 44 12.14 -0.34 9.42
C ALA A 44 11.66 -1.81 9.47
N PRO A 45 12.47 -2.74 10.01
CA PRO A 45 12.05 -4.12 10.16
C PRO A 45 10.98 -4.24 11.24
N MET A 46 9.99 -5.09 10.98
CA MET A 46 9.01 -5.54 11.96
C MET A 46 9.68 -6.52 12.91
N ILE A 47 9.60 -6.24 14.21
CA ILE A 47 10.12 -7.14 15.24
C ILE A 47 8.96 -7.92 15.82
N LEU A 48 9.03 -9.25 15.66
CA LEU A 48 8.08 -10.18 16.25
C LEU A 48 8.62 -10.76 17.56
N GLY A 49 7.73 -10.99 18.50
CA GLY A 49 8.00 -11.61 19.78
C GLY A 49 7.49 -13.05 19.84
N ASP A 50 7.03 -13.44 21.02
CA ASP A 50 6.57 -14.80 21.28
C ASP A 50 5.26 -15.13 20.57
N SER A 51 4.98 -16.43 20.50
CA SER A 51 3.68 -16.91 20.03
C SER A 51 2.57 -16.53 21.01
N ILE A 52 1.53 -15.93 20.45
CA ILE A 52 0.30 -15.56 21.15
C ILE A 52 -0.77 -16.61 20.91
N ALA A 53 -1.37 -17.12 22.00
CA ALA A 53 -2.43 -18.10 21.92
C ALA A 53 -3.64 -17.51 21.17
N ASN A 54 -4.20 -18.27 20.22
CA ASN A 54 -5.34 -17.82 19.43
C ASN A 54 -6.65 -18.01 20.23
N PRO A 55 -7.35 -16.92 20.62
CA PRO A 55 -8.63 -17.02 21.31
C PRO A 55 -9.73 -17.58 20.41
N TYR A 56 -9.57 -17.52 19.09
CA TYR A 56 -10.56 -17.96 18.12
C TYR A 56 -10.36 -19.41 17.66
N ASN A 57 -9.34 -20.12 18.15
CA ASN A 57 -9.18 -21.55 17.87
C ASN A 57 -10.45 -22.30 18.31
N VAL A 58 -10.91 -23.27 17.51
CA VAL A 58 -12.13 -24.05 17.76
C VAL A 58 -12.17 -24.66 19.17
N LYS A 59 -11.05 -25.21 19.67
CA LYS A 59 -10.94 -25.76 21.02
C LYS A 59 -11.12 -24.69 22.09
N THR A 60 -10.47 -23.54 21.96
CA THR A 60 -10.61 -22.42 22.92
C THR A 60 -12.03 -21.88 22.92
N MET A 61 -12.63 -21.75 21.74
CA MET A 61 -14.02 -21.30 21.60
C MET A 61 -15.01 -22.32 22.18
N GLN A 62 -14.84 -23.63 21.93
CA GLN A 62 -15.69 -24.66 22.54
C GLN A 62 -15.60 -24.60 24.06
N GLN A 63 -14.39 -24.50 24.62
CA GLN A 63 -14.20 -24.34 26.07
C GLN A 63 -14.90 -23.08 26.60
N ALA A 64 -14.87 -21.98 25.85
CA ALA A 64 -15.57 -20.77 26.24
C ALA A 64 -17.09 -20.94 26.24
N PHE A 65 -17.68 -21.64 25.26
CA PHE A 65 -19.10 -21.99 25.25
C PHE A 65 -19.46 -22.91 26.42
N ASP A 66 -18.63 -23.94 26.69
CA ASP A 66 -18.87 -24.88 27.78
C ASP A 66 -18.89 -24.16 29.14
N ILE A 67 -17.94 -23.24 29.36
CA ILE A 67 -17.89 -22.41 30.56
C ILE A 67 -19.13 -21.50 30.66
N PHE A 68 -19.52 -20.87 29.56
CA PHE A 68 -20.70 -20.01 29.53
C PHE A 68 -21.98 -20.82 29.87
N ASN A 69 -22.12 -22.01 29.28
CA ASN A 69 -23.25 -22.92 29.51
C ASN A 69 -23.29 -23.48 30.93
N GLN A 70 -22.15 -23.55 31.63
CA GLN A 70 -22.11 -23.96 33.04
C GLN A 70 -22.58 -22.86 34.00
N VAL A 71 -22.39 -21.60 33.62
CA VAL A 71 -22.75 -20.43 34.45
C VAL A 71 -24.20 -20.02 34.23
N ILE A 72 -24.74 -20.19 33.02
CA ILE A 72 -26.10 -19.79 32.66
C ILE A 72 -27.00 -21.04 32.57
N GLU A 73 -27.91 -21.19 33.53
CA GLU A 73 -28.79 -22.36 33.69
C GLU A 73 -29.66 -22.65 32.44
N GLU A 74 -30.13 -21.61 31.75
CA GLU A 74 -30.88 -21.70 30.48
C GLU A 74 -30.10 -21.06 29.31
N SER A 75 -28.86 -21.50 29.10
CA SER A 75 -28.01 -20.92 28.05
C SER A 75 -28.63 -21.10 26.65
N PRO A 76 -28.70 -20.01 25.83
CA PRO A 76 -29.11 -20.10 24.42
C PRO A 76 -28.13 -20.89 23.55
N PHE A 77 -26.96 -21.24 24.09
CA PHE A 77 -25.90 -21.98 23.39
C PHE A 77 -25.68 -23.39 23.96
N GLY A 78 -26.61 -23.93 24.76
CA GLY A 78 -26.48 -25.22 25.44
C GLY A 78 -26.16 -26.41 24.53
N GLU A 79 -26.60 -26.37 23.27
CA GLU A 79 -26.34 -27.41 22.25
C GLU A 79 -25.27 -26.99 21.22
N LYS A 80 -24.59 -25.86 21.43
CA LYS A 80 -23.62 -25.33 20.46
C LYS A 80 -22.40 -26.25 20.36
N VAL A 81 -22.23 -26.85 19.19
CA VAL A 81 -20.97 -27.49 18.78
C VAL A 81 -20.20 -26.53 17.90
N VAL A 82 -19.01 -26.14 18.34
CA VAL A 82 -18.12 -25.26 17.59
C VAL A 82 -17.44 -26.05 16.48
N ALA A 83 -17.64 -25.63 15.24
CA ALA A 83 -16.91 -26.11 14.08
C ALA A 83 -16.08 -24.98 13.47
N ALA A 84 -15.05 -25.31 12.70
CA ALA A 84 -14.27 -24.30 11.99
C ALA A 84 -15.18 -23.52 11.02
N SER A 85 -15.17 -22.19 11.12
CA SER A 85 -15.74 -21.32 10.09
C SER A 85 -14.67 -20.69 9.21
N HIS A 86 -13.42 -20.70 9.67
CA HIS A 86 -12.27 -20.15 8.96
C HIS A 86 -11.05 -21.04 9.20
N TYR A 87 -10.06 -20.93 8.32
CA TYR A 87 -8.75 -21.54 8.49
C TYR A 87 -7.69 -20.46 8.53
N TYR A 88 -6.81 -20.52 9.53
CA TYR A 88 -5.54 -19.80 9.49
C TYR A 88 -4.52 -20.68 8.79
N ILE A 89 -4.01 -20.20 7.66
CA ILE A 89 -3.20 -21.00 6.76
C ILE A 89 -1.82 -20.38 6.54
N ARG A 90 -0.89 -21.27 6.18
CA ARG A 90 0.43 -20.98 5.65
C ARG A 90 0.48 -21.46 4.21
N ILE A 91 0.81 -20.57 3.29
CA ILE A 91 1.05 -20.88 1.88
C ILE A 91 2.56 -20.91 1.70
N VAL A 92 3.07 -22.08 1.31
CA VAL A 92 4.48 -22.27 0.97
C VAL A 92 4.64 -21.94 -0.50
N LEU A 93 5.49 -20.96 -0.78
CA LEU A 93 5.81 -20.55 -2.14
C LEU A 93 6.89 -21.49 -2.68
N ASN A 94 6.56 -22.28 -3.70
CA ASN A 94 7.52 -23.17 -4.35
C ASN A 94 8.11 -22.52 -5.61
N SER A 95 7.42 -21.53 -6.15
CA SER A 95 7.71 -20.89 -7.41
C SER A 95 7.27 -19.43 -7.42
N ILE A 96 7.58 -18.74 -8.51
CA ILE A 96 7.17 -17.36 -8.73
C ILE A 96 5.75 -17.30 -9.25
N GLU A 97 5.36 -18.31 -10.02
CA GLU A 97 4.00 -18.52 -10.48
C GLU A 97 3.03 -18.61 -9.28
N ASP A 98 3.47 -19.14 -8.13
CA ASP A 98 2.68 -19.11 -6.88
C ASP A 98 2.44 -17.68 -6.38
N LEU A 99 3.45 -16.80 -6.47
CA LEU A 99 3.28 -15.39 -6.13
C LEU A 99 2.34 -14.69 -7.11
N GLU A 100 2.49 -14.94 -8.40
CA GLU A 100 1.61 -14.40 -9.44
C GLU A 100 0.16 -14.77 -9.17
N VAL A 101 -0.11 -16.03 -8.84
CA VAL A 101 -1.45 -16.50 -8.45
C VAL A 101 -1.98 -15.73 -7.23
N ILE A 102 -1.15 -15.45 -6.22
CA ILE A 102 -1.58 -14.66 -5.05
C ILE A 102 -1.92 -13.21 -5.46
N TYR A 103 -1.14 -12.60 -6.35
CA TYR A 103 -1.46 -11.28 -6.87
C TYR A 103 -2.76 -11.29 -7.65
N ASP A 104 -2.96 -12.29 -8.52
CA ASP A 104 -4.16 -12.41 -9.35
C ASP A 104 -5.41 -12.56 -8.49
N ILE A 105 -5.34 -13.28 -7.37
CA ILE A 105 -6.42 -13.36 -6.39
C ILE A 105 -6.73 -11.96 -5.83
N GLU A 106 -5.72 -11.24 -5.35
CA GLU A 106 -5.93 -9.90 -4.78
C GLU A 106 -6.41 -8.87 -5.79
N GLU A 107 -6.03 -9.01 -7.05
CA GLU A 107 -6.47 -8.14 -8.14
C GLU A 107 -7.89 -8.45 -8.59
N SER A 108 -8.19 -9.73 -8.82
CA SER A 108 -9.49 -10.13 -9.36
C SER A 108 -10.63 -10.06 -8.34
N GLU A 109 -10.34 -10.31 -7.07
CA GLU A 109 -11.33 -10.28 -5.99
C GLU A 109 -11.36 -8.95 -5.22
N GLY A 110 -10.33 -8.10 -5.41
CA GLY A 110 -10.26 -6.74 -4.87
C GLY A 110 -10.54 -6.66 -3.35
N PRO A 111 -11.61 -5.97 -2.90
CA PRO A 111 -11.92 -5.82 -1.49
C PRO A 111 -12.29 -7.13 -0.79
N ASP A 112 -12.81 -8.11 -1.54
CA ASP A 112 -13.27 -9.40 -1.01
C ASP A 112 -12.14 -10.45 -0.94
N ALA A 113 -11.00 -10.19 -1.58
CA ALA A 113 -9.84 -11.06 -1.54
C ALA A 113 -9.34 -11.31 -0.11
N PRO A 114 -8.76 -12.47 0.21
CA PRO A 114 -8.05 -12.67 1.47
C PRO A 114 -6.95 -11.61 1.68
N VAL A 115 -6.71 -11.22 2.94
CA VAL A 115 -5.59 -10.33 3.26
C VAL A 115 -4.35 -11.19 3.49
N PHE A 116 -3.43 -11.15 2.54
CA PHE A 116 -2.19 -11.92 2.59
C PHE A 116 -1.09 -11.19 3.36
N HIS A 117 -0.50 -11.87 4.33
CA HIS A 117 0.57 -11.37 5.20
C HIS A 117 1.84 -12.17 4.98
N MET A 118 2.99 -11.51 5.00
CA MET A 118 4.28 -12.19 4.88
C MET A 118 4.95 -12.41 6.25
N TYR A 119 4.14 -12.39 7.31
CA TYR A 119 4.57 -12.69 8.67
C TYR A 119 3.53 -13.54 9.38
N PRO A 120 3.95 -14.42 10.31
CA PRO A 120 3.01 -15.23 11.05
C PRO A 120 2.10 -14.36 11.93
N LEU A 121 0.79 -14.50 11.76
CA LEU A 121 -0.21 -13.74 12.50
C LEU A 121 -0.32 -14.14 13.98
N HIS A 122 0.20 -15.33 14.33
CA HIS A 122 0.20 -15.87 15.70
C HIS A 122 1.39 -15.42 16.54
N LEU A 123 2.21 -14.48 16.06
CA LEU A 123 3.32 -13.89 16.82
C LEU A 123 2.96 -12.47 17.26
N GLU A 124 3.42 -12.07 18.45
CA GLU A 124 3.24 -10.71 18.93
C GLU A 124 4.07 -9.71 18.10
N ILE A 125 3.47 -8.60 17.67
CA ILE A 125 4.22 -7.51 17.03
C ILE A 125 4.75 -6.59 18.13
N LEU A 126 6.02 -6.78 18.51
CA LEU A 126 6.70 -5.94 19.49
C LEU A 126 6.97 -4.54 18.92
N GLN A 127 7.40 -4.50 17.65
CA GLN A 127 7.64 -3.27 16.91
C GLN A 127 7.00 -3.38 15.52
N PRO A 128 6.05 -2.50 15.18
CA PRO A 128 5.58 -2.36 13.81
C PRO A 128 6.74 -1.99 12.89
N GLY A 129 6.70 -2.46 11.66
CA GLY A 129 7.64 -2.11 10.60
C GLY A 129 7.00 -2.33 9.24
N ASP A 130 7.76 -2.04 8.19
CA ASP A 130 7.29 -2.10 6.80
C ASP A 130 7.46 -3.53 6.23
N TYR A 131 8.50 -4.26 6.66
CA TYR A 131 8.73 -5.66 6.27
C TYR A 131 9.09 -6.54 7.47
N TYR A 132 8.77 -7.83 7.40
CA TYR A 132 9.21 -8.85 8.35
C TYR A 132 10.10 -9.84 7.60
N TYR A 133 11.39 -9.56 7.53
CA TYR A 133 12.37 -10.49 6.99
C TYR A 133 13.80 -9.99 7.18
N GLU A 134 14.75 -10.89 7.46
CA GLU A 134 16.16 -10.66 7.09
C GLU A 134 16.37 -11.38 5.76
N LEU A 135 16.40 -10.63 4.64
CA LEU A 135 17.04 -11.16 3.42
C LEU A 135 18.39 -11.65 3.84
N ASP A 136 18.63 -12.97 3.73
CA ASP A 136 19.99 -13.47 3.71
C ASP A 136 20.63 -12.99 2.41
N THR A 137 20.99 -11.72 2.44
CA THR A 137 21.70 -11.04 1.37
C THR A 137 23.06 -11.69 1.13
N THR A 138 23.56 -12.52 2.07
CA THR A 138 24.79 -13.30 1.92
C THR A 138 24.53 -14.52 1.05
N ALA A 139 23.44 -15.28 1.30
CA ALA A 139 23.01 -16.38 0.45
C ALA A 139 22.70 -15.89 -0.98
N ILE A 140 21.95 -14.81 -1.13
CA ILE A 140 21.64 -14.23 -2.45
C ILE A 140 22.91 -13.81 -3.20
N LYS A 141 23.90 -13.22 -2.51
CA LYS A 141 25.20 -12.89 -3.11
C LYS A 141 26.01 -14.12 -3.51
N ALA A 142 25.84 -15.24 -2.82
CA ALA A 142 26.61 -16.46 -3.03
C ALA A 142 26.00 -17.39 -4.09
N THR A 143 24.67 -17.55 -4.10
CA THR A 143 23.95 -18.50 -4.96
C THR A 143 23.26 -17.84 -6.14
N GLY A 144 22.93 -16.54 -6.05
CA GLY A 144 22.11 -15.87 -7.05
C GLY A 144 20.69 -16.43 -7.14
N THR A 145 20.15 -16.98 -6.05
CA THR A 145 18.77 -17.48 -5.96
C THR A 145 18.18 -17.13 -4.59
N VAL A 146 16.89 -16.80 -4.55
CA VAL A 146 16.10 -16.68 -3.31
C VAL A 146 15.32 -17.99 -3.15
N ASP A 147 15.45 -18.68 -2.01
CA ASP A 147 14.61 -19.84 -1.71
C ASP A 147 13.24 -19.38 -1.23
N MET A 148 12.26 -19.38 -2.14
CA MET A 148 10.89 -18.94 -1.88
C MET A 148 10.20 -19.71 -0.75
N SER A 149 10.62 -20.95 -0.49
CA SER A 149 10.01 -21.78 0.54
C SER A 149 10.32 -21.27 1.96
N GLU A 150 11.38 -20.47 2.11
CA GLU A 150 11.71 -19.78 3.37
C GLU A 150 10.83 -18.55 3.63
N HIS A 151 9.96 -18.18 2.67
CA HIS A 151 9.14 -16.97 2.71
C HIS A 151 7.63 -17.25 2.57
N PRO A 152 7.03 -18.01 3.48
CA PRO A 152 5.62 -18.32 3.39
C PRO A 152 4.71 -17.10 3.52
N ILE A 153 3.54 -17.20 2.89
CA ILE A 153 2.44 -16.25 3.03
C ILE A 153 1.44 -16.80 4.07
N TYR A 154 0.90 -15.92 4.89
CA TYR A 154 -0.03 -16.21 5.97
C TYR A 154 -1.34 -15.47 5.73
N THR A 155 -2.46 -16.13 5.92
CA THR A 155 -3.77 -15.48 5.83
C THR A 155 -4.83 -16.25 6.58
N VAL A 156 -6.01 -15.65 6.75
CA VAL A 156 -7.20 -16.32 7.25
C VAL A 156 -8.25 -16.31 6.16
N ILE A 157 -8.74 -17.50 5.80
CA ILE A 157 -9.76 -17.70 4.78
C ILE A 157 -11.01 -18.34 5.37
N GLU A 158 -12.17 -18.12 4.76
CA GLU A 158 -13.40 -18.83 5.13
C GLU A 158 -13.25 -20.33 4.83
N SER A 159 -13.93 -21.20 5.58
CA SER A 159 -13.77 -22.65 5.47
C SER A 159 -14.18 -23.24 4.11
N ASP A 160 -15.02 -22.53 3.37
CA ASP A 160 -15.50 -22.86 2.03
C ASP A 160 -14.78 -22.08 0.92
N TYR A 161 -13.83 -21.19 1.27
CA TYR A 161 -13.02 -20.48 0.30
C TYR A 161 -12.03 -21.44 -0.39
N VAL A 162 -12.07 -21.48 -1.72
CA VAL A 162 -11.25 -22.41 -2.52
C VAL A 162 -10.06 -21.68 -3.12
N LEU A 163 -8.86 -21.92 -2.57
CA LEU A 163 -7.62 -21.47 -3.17
C LEU A 163 -7.29 -22.26 -4.45
N PRO A 164 -6.58 -21.63 -5.41
CA PRO A 164 -6.07 -22.33 -6.59
C PRO A 164 -5.23 -23.56 -6.20
N ALA A 165 -5.49 -24.68 -6.87
CA ALA A 165 -4.87 -25.97 -6.54
C ALA A 165 -3.35 -26.02 -6.77
N SER A 166 -2.77 -25.03 -7.45
CA SER A 166 -1.32 -24.88 -7.60
C SER A 166 -0.63 -24.49 -6.29
N LEU A 167 -1.32 -23.79 -5.40
CA LEU A 167 -0.73 -23.30 -4.15
C LEU A 167 -0.57 -24.42 -3.12
N SER A 168 0.62 -24.52 -2.53
CA SER A 168 0.88 -25.44 -1.42
C SER A 168 0.42 -24.83 -0.11
N VAL A 169 -0.67 -25.35 0.45
CA VAL A 169 -1.34 -24.81 1.65
C VAL A 169 -1.21 -25.76 2.83
N GLU A 170 -0.88 -25.21 3.99
CA GLU A 170 -0.92 -25.87 5.29
C GLU A 170 -1.88 -25.13 6.22
N ILE A 171 -2.79 -25.87 6.85
CA ILE A 171 -3.67 -25.34 7.88
C ILE A 171 -2.90 -25.30 9.20
N LEU A 172 -2.65 -24.08 9.68
CA LEU A 172 -2.00 -23.85 10.97
C LEU A 172 -2.98 -23.90 12.13
N ASP A 173 -4.21 -23.45 11.91
CA ASP A 173 -5.24 -23.43 12.94
C ASP A 173 -6.66 -23.46 12.36
N GLU A 174 -7.57 -24.15 13.07
CA GLU A 174 -8.99 -24.15 12.79
C GLU A 174 -9.67 -23.08 13.64
N ILE A 175 -10.35 -22.14 12.98
CA ILE A 175 -10.83 -20.92 13.61
C ILE A 175 -12.34 -20.88 13.58
N TYR A 176 -12.93 -20.47 14.71
CA TYR A 176 -14.32 -20.09 14.80
C TYR A 176 -14.44 -18.58 14.99
N LYS A 177 -15.07 -17.91 14.02
CA LYS A 177 -15.46 -16.50 14.09
C LYS A 177 -16.81 -16.37 14.80
N PRO A 178 -16.86 -15.83 16.04
CA PRO A 178 -18.10 -15.72 16.80
C PRO A 178 -19.06 -14.71 16.16
N THR A 179 -20.36 -14.99 16.27
CA THR A 179 -21.41 -14.05 15.85
C THR A 179 -21.50 -12.85 16.80
N HIS A 180 -22.34 -11.87 16.45
CA HIS A 180 -22.60 -10.73 17.34
C HIS A 180 -23.19 -11.16 18.70
N GLU A 181 -24.10 -12.14 18.68
CA GLU A 181 -24.78 -12.68 19.87
C GLU A 181 -23.81 -13.46 20.79
N GLU A 182 -22.77 -14.05 20.21
CA GLU A 182 -21.76 -14.85 20.92
C GLU A 182 -20.63 -13.99 21.53
N HIS A 183 -20.86 -12.68 21.66
CA HIS A 183 -19.87 -11.73 22.13
C HIS A 183 -19.34 -12.04 23.55
N ILE A 184 -20.19 -12.46 24.48
CA ILE A 184 -19.76 -12.79 25.85
C ILE A 184 -18.82 -13.99 25.84
N VAL A 185 -19.15 -15.02 25.06
CA VAL A 185 -18.31 -16.21 24.87
C VAL A 185 -16.94 -15.82 24.33
N LYS A 186 -16.89 -14.87 23.38
CA LYS A 186 -15.62 -14.31 22.88
C LYS A 186 -14.77 -13.69 23.99
N LEU A 187 -15.35 -13.01 24.97
CA LEU A 187 -14.59 -12.46 26.11
C LEU A 187 -13.97 -13.56 26.99
N ILE A 188 -14.73 -14.63 27.25
CA ILE A 188 -14.24 -15.81 27.96
C ILE A 188 -13.07 -16.44 27.20
N ALA A 189 -13.19 -16.59 25.88
CA ALA A 189 -12.14 -17.14 25.03
C ALA A 189 -10.84 -16.29 25.06
N TYR A 190 -10.97 -14.96 25.07
CA TYR A 190 -9.81 -14.07 25.28
C TYR A 190 -9.15 -14.28 26.63
N GLN A 191 -9.94 -14.46 27.70
CA GLN A 191 -9.40 -14.73 29.03
C GLN A 191 -8.68 -16.07 29.07
N LEU A 192 -9.23 -17.12 28.46
CA LEU A 192 -8.60 -18.44 28.33
C LEU A 192 -7.27 -18.38 27.56
N ALA A 193 -7.21 -17.56 26.52
CA ALA A 193 -5.99 -17.35 25.73
C ALA A 193 -4.98 -16.40 26.39
N GLY A 194 -5.28 -15.86 27.58
CA GLY A 194 -4.38 -14.96 28.30
C GLY A 194 -4.34 -13.52 27.77
N TRP A 195 -5.34 -13.05 27.03
CA TRP A 195 -5.39 -11.70 26.42
C TRP A 195 -5.90 -10.60 27.38
N HIS A 196 -5.48 -10.64 28.64
CA HIS A 196 -5.95 -9.80 29.73
C HIS A 196 -5.74 -8.27 29.52
N ASN A 197 -4.63 -7.86 28.88
CA ASN A 197 -4.30 -6.43 28.69
C ASN A 197 -4.72 -5.86 27.33
N HIS A 198 -5.25 -6.71 26.46
CA HIS A 198 -5.42 -6.38 25.05
C HIS A 198 -6.68 -5.54 24.74
N PHE A 199 -7.46 -5.18 25.76
CA PHE A 199 -8.66 -4.33 25.64
C PHE A 199 -8.43 -2.85 25.98
N GLY A 200 -7.19 -2.46 26.30
CA GLY A 200 -6.79 -1.05 26.41
C GLY A 200 -7.65 -0.25 27.40
N GLY A 201 -7.36 -0.37 28.70
CA GLY A 201 -7.94 0.48 29.75
C GLY A 201 -9.41 0.21 30.10
N PHE A 202 -10.17 -0.47 29.25
CA PHE A 202 -11.52 -0.93 29.55
C PHE A 202 -11.42 -2.32 30.20
N GLY A 203 -11.23 -2.32 31.52
CA GLY A 203 -10.96 -3.50 32.34
C GLY A 203 -11.92 -4.65 32.05
N LEU A 204 -11.46 -5.63 31.26
CA LEU A 204 -11.91 -6.98 31.54
C LEU A 204 -11.55 -7.27 33.00
N PRO A 205 -12.43 -7.92 33.75
CA PRO A 205 -12.05 -8.43 35.05
C PRO A 205 -10.72 -9.17 34.93
N GLY A 206 -9.74 -8.79 35.76
CA GLY A 206 -8.36 -9.28 35.62
C GLY A 206 -8.21 -10.79 35.82
N ASN A 207 -9.28 -11.48 36.20
CA ASN A 207 -9.34 -12.93 36.34
C ASN A 207 -10.69 -13.49 35.84
N MET A 208 -10.70 -14.79 35.55
CA MET A 208 -11.86 -15.53 35.07
C MET A 208 -13.02 -15.52 36.07
N GLU A 209 -12.74 -15.60 37.37
CA GLU A 209 -13.77 -15.65 38.41
C GLU A 209 -14.67 -14.40 38.39
N THR A 210 -14.05 -13.22 38.28
CA THR A 210 -14.80 -11.95 38.21
C THR A 210 -15.53 -11.81 36.86
N LEU A 211 -14.97 -12.36 35.78
CA LEU A 211 -15.68 -12.43 34.49
C LEU A 211 -16.94 -13.27 34.61
N LEU A 212 -16.85 -14.45 35.22
CA LEU A 212 -17.97 -15.38 35.36
C LEU A 212 -19.04 -14.86 36.31
N LEU A 213 -18.67 -14.14 37.38
CA LEU A 213 -19.64 -13.41 38.21
C LEU A 213 -20.40 -12.38 37.37
N TRP A 214 -19.70 -11.64 36.52
CA TRP A 214 -20.32 -10.63 35.65
C TRP A 214 -21.23 -11.25 34.58
N VAL A 215 -20.86 -12.44 34.09
CA VAL A 215 -21.68 -13.23 33.16
C VAL A 215 -22.92 -13.79 33.86
N GLY A 216 -22.78 -14.33 35.07
CA GLY A 216 -23.89 -14.91 35.84
C GLY A 216 -24.88 -13.87 36.36
N ASP A 217 -24.43 -12.65 36.64
CA ASP A 217 -25.27 -11.54 37.08
C ASP A 217 -25.97 -10.81 35.90
N TYR A 218 -25.75 -11.24 34.66
CA TYR A 218 -26.28 -10.57 33.47
C TYR A 218 -27.76 -10.95 33.28
N PRO A 219 -28.71 -10.03 33.58
CA PRO A 219 -30.13 -10.37 33.56
C PRO A 219 -30.62 -10.41 32.12
N ASP A 220 -31.31 -11.49 31.77
CA ASP A 220 -32.12 -11.72 30.57
C ASP A 220 -31.50 -11.29 29.24
N PHE A 221 -31.25 -12.29 28.38
CA PHE A 221 -30.83 -12.14 26.98
C PHE A 221 -31.77 -11.29 26.10
N GLU A 222 -32.86 -10.75 26.66
CA GLU A 222 -33.84 -9.86 26.02
C GLU A 222 -33.30 -8.42 25.81
N GLY A 223 -32.15 -8.28 25.14
CA GLY A 223 -31.77 -7.03 24.46
C GLY A 223 -31.54 -5.78 25.32
N ILE A 224 -31.51 -5.87 26.65
CA ILE A 224 -31.12 -4.76 27.51
C ILE A 224 -29.62 -4.87 27.78
N TYR A 225 -28.86 -4.29 26.85
CA TYR A 225 -27.46 -4.04 27.05
C TYR A 225 -27.21 -3.24 28.35
N PRO A 226 -26.00 -3.29 28.95
CA PRO A 226 -25.70 -2.58 30.20
C PRO A 226 -26.10 -1.10 30.08
N PRO A 227 -26.54 -0.44 31.17
CA PRO A 227 -26.93 0.96 31.15
C PRO A 227 -25.82 1.81 30.50
N GLY A 228 -26.07 2.30 29.27
CA GLY A 228 -25.06 2.94 28.42
C GLY A 228 -24.60 2.14 27.20
N PHE A 229 -25.32 1.09 26.79
CA PHE A 229 -25.05 0.36 25.57
C PHE A 229 -26.30 0.45 24.69
N VAL A 230 -26.14 1.11 23.55
CA VAL A 230 -27.24 1.41 22.62
C VAL A 230 -27.20 0.34 21.52
N PRO A 231 -28.30 -0.41 21.28
CA PRO A 231 -28.42 -1.28 20.11
C PRO A 231 -28.16 -0.47 18.83
N ASP A 232 -27.49 -1.08 17.86
CA ASP A 232 -27.23 -0.44 16.56
C ASP A 232 -28.53 0.02 15.88
N PRO A 233 -28.78 1.32 15.69
CA PRO A 233 -29.77 1.73 14.71
C PRO A 233 -29.23 1.39 13.31
N PRO A 234 -30.09 0.97 12.36
CA PRO A 234 -29.68 0.88 10.96
C PRO A 234 -29.21 2.28 10.53
N ALA A 235 -28.03 2.36 9.90
CA ALA A 235 -27.44 3.61 9.44
C ALA A 235 -28.53 4.46 8.74
N PRO A 236 -28.74 5.73 9.15
CA PRO A 236 -27.87 6.81 8.68
C PRO A 236 -27.77 8.04 9.60
N GLY A 237 -26.76 8.88 9.34
CA GLY A 237 -26.79 10.30 9.66
C GLY A 237 -26.28 10.71 11.05
N SER A 238 -25.33 11.64 11.03
CA SER A 238 -24.68 12.26 12.18
C SER A 238 -25.64 12.71 13.29
N GLY A 239 -25.31 12.38 14.54
CA GLY A 239 -25.93 12.98 15.71
C GLY A 239 -25.04 12.80 16.92
N GLY A 240 -24.18 13.80 17.19
CA GLY A 240 -23.33 13.79 18.37
C GLY A 240 -24.17 13.86 19.64
N ASN A 241 -23.78 13.07 20.65
CA ASN A 241 -24.09 13.43 22.03
C ASN A 241 -22.97 12.95 22.96
N SER A 242 -22.36 13.93 23.62
CA SER A 242 -21.37 13.78 24.68
C SER A 242 -22.07 13.37 25.98
N GLY A 243 -22.26 12.07 26.16
CA GLY A 243 -22.70 11.48 27.42
C GLY A 243 -21.56 10.68 28.06
N SER A 244 -21.13 11.06 29.25
CA SER A 244 -20.17 10.36 30.10
C SER A 244 -20.76 9.06 30.67
N GLY A 245 -21.06 8.10 29.79
CA GLY A 245 -21.45 6.74 30.15
C GLY A 245 -20.29 5.78 29.90
N THR A 246 -20.02 4.93 30.89
CA THR A 246 -19.03 3.83 30.89
C THR A 246 -19.40 2.67 29.94
N GLY A 247 -20.00 2.99 28.80
CA GLY A 247 -20.49 2.02 27.83
C GLY A 247 -19.37 1.43 26.97
N PHE A 248 -19.48 0.13 26.67
CA PHE A 248 -18.58 -0.63 25.81
C PHE A 248 -18.83 -0.29 24.32
N TYR A 249 -18.59 0.95 23.91
CA TYR A 249 -18.84 1.37 22.53
C TYR A 249 -17.77 0.84 21.58
N SER A 250 -18.20 0.01 20.62
CA SER A 250 -17.45 -0.20 19.38
C SER A 250 -17.72 0.99 18.46
N ASN A 251 -16.69 1.67 17.99
CA ASN A 251 -16.87 2.82 17.10
C ASN A 251 -16.55 2.44 15.65
N ASN A 252 -17.24 3.07 14.69
CA ASN A 252 -16.75 3.11 13.31
C ASN A 252 -15.36 3.75 13.37
N THR A 253 -14.36 2.99 12.94
CA THR A 253 -13.02 3.52 12.82
C THR A 253 -13.01 4.34 11.53
N HIS A 254 -12.82 5.64 11.64
CA HIS A 254 -12.57 6.48 10.48
C HIS A 254 -11.29 7.24 10.71
N GLY A 255 -10.64 7.59 9.61
CA GLY A 255 -9.43 8.38 9.64
C GLY A 255 -9.28 9.18 8.36
N ARG A 256 -8.32 10.09 8.37
CA ARG A 256 -7.93 10.93 7.26
C ARG A 256 -6.45 10.76 7.02
N VAL A 257 -6.06 10.59 5.77
CA VAL A 257 -4.66 10.55 5.37
C VAL A 257 -4.38 11.74 4.47
N THR A 258 -3.36 12.51 4.84
CA THR A 258 -2.92 13.69 4.10
C THR A 258 -1.41 13.65 3.91
N ILE A 259 -0.93 14.24 2.82
CA ILE A 259 0.48 14.56 2.61
C ILE A 259 0.72 16.03 2.93
N ARG A 260 1.92 16.31 3.44
CA ARG A 260 2.42 17.67 3.64
C ARG A 260 3.83 17.76 3.11
N SER A 261 4.04 18.62 2.10
CA SER A 261 5.38 18.96 1.65
C SER A 261 6.06 19.87 2.68
N ASP A 262 7.35 19.62 2.92
CA ASP A 262 8.23 20.44 3.74
C ASP A 262 8.87 21.59 2.92
N HIS A 263 8.66 21.59 1.60
CA HIS A 263 9.24 22.60 0.73
C HIS A 263 8.59 23.98 0.98
N PRO A 264 9.37 25.06 1.18
CA PRO A 264 8.84 26.38 1.54
C PRO A 264 7.79 26.95 0.57
N ASN A 265 7.91 26.58 -0.71
CA ASN A 265 7.00 27.03 -1.78
C ASN A 265 5.81 26.09 -2.02
N ASP A 266 5.67 25.01 -1.26
CA ASP A 266 4.57 24.04 -1.37
C ASP A 266 4.04 23.69 0.03
N ALA A 267 3.98 24.70 0.91
CA ALA A 267 3.48 24.56 2.27
C ALA A 267 1.96 24.36 2.25
N GLY A 268 1.51 23.15 1.93
CA GLY A 268 0.11 22.76 1.85
C GLY A 268 -0.12 21.36 2.40
N VAL A 269 -1.27 21.17 3.02
CA VAL A 269 -1.78 19.84 3.38
C VAL A 269 -2.75 19.41 2.29
N ARG A 270 -2.46 18.28 1.65
CA ARG A 270 -3.29 17.75 0.56
C ARG A 270 -3.83 16.38 0.96
N PRO A 271 -5.10 16.05 0.66
CA PRO A 271 -5.62 14.72 0.90
C PRO A 271 -4.90 13.68 0.04
N VAL A 272 -4.74 12.46 0.54
CA VAL A 272 -4.37 11.33 -0.33
C VAL A 272 -5.67 10.71 -0.83
N ILE A 273 -5.95 10.89 -2.12
CA ILE A 273 -7.26 10.57 -2.72
C ILE A 273 -7.31 9.12 -3.16
N GLN A 274 -8.45 8.45 -2.93
CA GLN A 274 -8.68 7.06 -3.37
C GLN A 274 -7.54 6.11 -3.01
N MET A 275 -6.91 6.32 -1.86
CA MET A 275 -5.79 5.53 -1.38
C MET A 275 -6.34 4.25 -0.75
N PRO A 276 -5.87 3.07 -1.18
CA PRO A 276 -6.25 1.82 -0.55
C PRO A 276 -5.74 1.73 0.88
N ILE A 277 -6.63 1.33 1.77
CA ILE A 277 -6.37 1.18 3.18
C ILE A 277 -6.65 -0.26 3.59
N GLN A 278 -5.66 -0.88 4.24
CA GLN A 278 -5.87 -2.06 5.04
C GLN A 278 -6.01 -1.67 6.50
N TYR A 279 -7.02 -2.22 7.16
CA TYR A 279 -7.25 -1.99 8.58
C TYR A 279 -7.64 -3.28 9.29
N GLY A 280 -7.13 -3.44 10.50
CA GLY A 280 -7.37 -4.68 11.22
C GLY A 280 -6.68 -4.78 12.55
N ARG A 281 -6.86 -5.95 13.17
CA ARG A 281 -6.21 -6.33 14.42
C ARG A 281 -6.01 -7.84 14.46
N PHE A 282 -4.84 -8.26 14.93
CA PHE A 282 -4.46 -9.67 15.05
C PHE A 282 -4.62 -10.38 13.70
N ILE A 283 -5.49 -11.38 13.62
CA ILE A 283 -5.79 -12.14 12.41
C ILE A 283 -6.89 -11.51 11.53
N TRP A 284 -7.63 -10.51 12.03
CA TRP A 284 -8.79 -9.97 11.33
C TRP A 284 -8.44 -8.64 10.64
N TRP A 285 -8.24 -8.71 9.32
CA TRP A 285 -7.94 -7.57 8.46
C TRP A 285 -9.01 -7.39 7.39
N ASN A 286 -9.23 -6.14 6.96
CA ASN A 286 -10.20 -5.75 5.95
C ASN A 286 -9.62 -4.63 5.09
N ARG A 287 -10.24 -4.38 3.93
CA ARG A 287 -9.87 -3.28 3.02
C ARG A 287 -10.95 -2.19 2.98
N THR A 288 -10.54 -0.96 2.72
CA THR A 288 -11.37 0.21 2.38
C THR A 288 -10.49 1.17 1.56
N GLN A 289 -11.01 2.35 1.21
CA GLN A 289 -10.26 3.39 0.52
C GLN A 289 -10.57 4.77 1.08
N THR A 290 -9.66 5.72 0.88
CA THR A 290 -9.96 7.13 1.16
C THR A 290 -10.86 7.72 0.07
N ASN A 291 -11.63 8.74 0.40
CA ASN A 291 -12.38 9.55 -0.55
C ASN A 291 -11.52 10.72 -1.11
N GLU A 292 -12.13 11.62 -1.89
CA GLU A 292 -11.46 12.80 -2.46
C GLU A 292 -10.93 13.78 -1.40
N ASP A 293 -11.45 13.73 -0.18
CA ASP A 293 -11.01 14.55 0.95
C ASP A 293 -9.96 13.85 1.83
N GLY A 294 -9.54 12.64 1.45
CA GLY A 294 -8.57 11.81 2.15
C GLY A 294 -9.15 11.04 3.34
N TRP A 295 -10.48 11.06 3.54
CA TRP A 295 -11.16 10.35 4.61
C TRP A 295 -11.48 8.91 4.21
N PHE A 296 -11.22 7.96 5.11
CA PHE A 296 -11.71 6.59 5.00
C PHE A 296 -12.64 6.27 6.18
N GLU A 297 -13.63 5.43 5.92
CA GLU A 297 -14.49 4.83 6.93
C GLU A 297 -14.39 3.31 6.85
N THR A 298 -14.35 2.68 8.02
CA THR A 298 -14.37 1.22 8.14
C THR A 298 -15.80 0.73 8.28
N HIS A 299 -16.16 -0.31 7.53
CA HIS A 299 -17.47 -0.96 7.66
C HIS A 299 -17.55 -1.79 8.96
N LYS A 300 -16.39 -2.21 9.50
CA LYS A 300 -16.29 -3.02 10.71
C LYS A 300 -15.90 -2.16 11.90
N ARG A 301 -16.67 -2.28 12.97
CA ARG A 301 -16.33 -1.67 14.26
C ARG A 301 -15.34 -2.54 15.02
N TYR A 302 -14.36 -1.91 15.64
CA TYR A 302 -13.38 -2.59 16.48
C TYR A 302 -13.47 -2.12 17.93
N ARG A 303 -12.95 -2.98 18.81
CA ARG A 303 -12.68 -2.64 20.21
C ARG A 303 -11.17 -2.61 20.42
N GLY A 304 -10.69 -1.56 21.06
CA GLY A 304 -9.26 -1.32 21.28
C GLY A 304 -8.54 -0.76 20.06
N THR A 305 -7.23 -0.97 19.99
CA THR A 305 -6.36 -0.40 18.95
C THR A 305 -6.55 -1.11 17.60
N VAL A 306 -6.75 -0.32 16.54
CA VAL A 306 -6.76 -0.77 15.14
C VAL A 306 -5.48 -0.31 14.46
N LEU A 307 -4.85 -1.20 13.70
CA LEU A 307 -3.72 -0.85 12.84
C LEU A 307 -4.23 -0.47 11.46
N VAL A 308 -3.67 0.59 10.89
CA VAL A 308 -3.99 1.09 9.54
C VAL A 308 -2.72 1.08 8.70
N ARG A 309 -2.82 0.54 7.48
CA ARG A 309 -1.75 0.48 6.48
C ARG A 309 -2.25 1.01 5.13
N ALA A 310 -1.36 1.65 4.38
CA ALA A 310 -1.60 1.96 2.98
C ALA A 310 -1.23 0.72 2.15
N ASP A 311 -2.04 0.37 1.16
CA ASP A 311 -1.76 -0.73 0.23
C ASP A 311 -1.43 -0.15 -1.14
N TRP A 312 -0.17 -0.25 -1.55
CA TRP A 312 0.34 0.37 -2.78
C TRP A 312 0.38 -0.64 -3.93
N ARG A 313 -0.59 -1.55 -3.99
CA ARG A 313 -0.67 -2.60 -5.03
C ARG A 313 -1.83 -2.34 -5.97
N TYR A 314 -1.60 -2.69 -7.23
CA TYR A 314 -2.48 -2.41 -8.36
C TYR A 314 -3.93 -2.88 -8.16
N GLY A 315 -4.17 -4.07 -7.57
CA GLY A 315 -5.54 -4.58 -7.35
C GLY A 315 -6.46 -3.68 -6.51
N ASN A 316 -5.89 -2.69 -5.81
CA ASN A 316 -6.67 -1.70 -5.08
C ASN A 316 -6.41 -0.26 -5.55
N SER A 317 -5.44 0.02 -6.43
CA SER A 317 -5.02 1.37 -6.85
C SER A 317 -4.90 1.50 -8.38
N ALA A 318 -4.58 2.68 -8.89
CA ALA A 318 -4.23 2.85 -10.31
C ALA A 318 -2.95 2.07 -10.72
N ALA A 319 -2.01 1.92 -9.78
CA ALA A 319 -0.69 1.37 -10.04
C ALA A 319 -0.06 0.77 -8.77
N SER A 320 0.79 -0.24 -8.93
CA SER A 320 1.64 -0.72 -7.83
C SER A 320 2.85 0.19 -7.67
N ILE A 321 2.97 0.93 -6.56
CA ILE A 321 4.05 1.91 -6.35
C ILE A 321 5.06 1.36 -5.35
N ARG A 322 6.32 1.18 -5.80
CA ARG A 322 7.38 0.48 -5.09
C ARG A 322 8.58 1.39 -4.95
N GLU A 323 9.16 1.50 -3.76
CA GLU A 323 10.36 2.31 -3.54
C GLU A 323 11.52 1.45 -3.03
N GLN A 324 11.23 0.60 -2.06
CA GLN A 324 12.23 -0.19 -1.36
C GLN A 324 12.59 -1.44 -2.17
N ASN A 325 13.79 -1.99 -1.93
CA ASN A 325 14.26 -3.11 -2.73
C ASN A 325 13.36 -4.34 -2.57
N HIS A 326 12.89 -4.63 -1.35
CA HIS A 326 11.96 -5.73 -1.10
C HIS A 326 10.62 -5.54 -1.87
N GLU A 327 10.14 -4.30 -2.00
CA GLU A 327 8.94 -3.98 -2.78
C GLU A 327 9.13 -4.14 -4.28
N LYS A 328 10.34 -3.89 -4.81
CA LYS A 328 10.67 -4.14 -6.22
C LYS A 328 10.57 -5.62 -6.56
N PHE A 329 10.85 -6.50 -5.61
CA PHE A 329 10.58 -7.94 -5.69
C PHE A 329 9.09 -8.32 -5.49
N GLY A 330 8.20 -7.33 -5.38
CA GLY A 330 6.76 -7.50 -5.13
C GLY A 330 6.39 -7.71 -3.67
N LEU A 331 7.37 -7.96 -2.81
CA LEU A 331 7.12 -8.29 -1.43
C LEU A 331 6.75 -7.03 -0.63
N PHE A 332 5.75 -7.12 0.27
CA PHE A 332 5.41 -6.05 1.22
C PHE A 332 5.23 -4.64 0.64
N VAL A 333 4.49 -4.49 -0.46
CA VAL A 333 4.18 -3.14 -1.00
C VAL A 333 3.09 -2.44 -0.18
N ARG A 334 3.32 -2.28 1.13
CA ARG A 334 2.38 -1.74 2.12
C ARG A 334 3.12 -1.03 3.23
N ASP A 335 2.71 0.19 3.56
CA ASP A 335 3.35 0.98 4.62
C ASP A 335 2.41 1.18 5.81
N HIS A 336 2.93 1.04 7.03
CA HIS A 336 2.16 1.37 8.24
C HIS A 336 1.85 2.87 8.28
N GLN A 337 0.59 3.24 8.50
CA GLN A 337 0.18 4.65 8.55
C GLN A 337 -0.06 5.13 9.97
N MET A 338 -0.92 4.44 10.73
CA MET A 338 -1.31 4.90 12.06
C MET A 338 -1.91 3.78 12.91
N LYS A 339 -1.98 4.04 14.21
CA LYS A 339 -2.75 3.26 15.18
C LYS A 339 -3.95 4.09 15.64
N ILE A 340 -5.16 3.57 15.46
CA ILE A 340 -6.38 4.25 15.91
C ILE A 340 -6.82 3.62 17.24
N ARG A 341 -6.92 4.46 18.28
CA ARG A 341 -7.43 4.08 19.61
C ARG A 341 -8.79 4.75 19.88
N ASN A 342 -9.62 4.11 20.71
CA ASN A 342 -10.91 4.68 21.13
C ASN A 342 -10.71 6.03 21.85
N GLY A 343 -11.48 7.05 21.46
CA GLY A 343 -11.51 8.37 22.11
C GLY A 343 -10.40 9.35 21.72
N ALA A 344 -9.45 8.97 20.86
CA ALA A 344 -8.35 9.85 20.48
C ALA A 344 -8.72 10.78 19.30
N LEU A 345 -8.26 12.02 19.37
CA LEU A 345 -8.24 13.01 18.27
C LEU A 345 -7.32 12.58 17.11
N SER A 346 -6.55 11.49 17.26
CA SER A 346 -5.57 10.97 16.30
C SER A 346 -6.21 10.18 15.15
N ARG A 347 -7.23 10.76 14.51
CA ARG A 347 -7.84 10.22 13.29
C ARG A 347 -7.24 10.82 12.03
N ILE A 348 -6.27 11.72 12.14
CA ILE A 348 -5.64 12.37 10.99
C ILE A 348 -4.15 12.00 11.00
N LYS A 349 -3.68 11.36 9.92
CA LYS A 349 -2.24 11.14 9.67
C LYS A 349 -1.75 12.14 8.65
N PHE A 350 -0.70 12.85 9.03
CA PHE A 350 0.11 13.65 8.14
C PHE A 350 1.34 12.84 7.75
N ILE A 351 1.48 12.55 6.46
CA ILE A 351 2.68 11.98 5.87
C ILE A 351 3.56 13.15 5.47
N ALA A 352 4.69 13.32 6.15
CA ALA A 352 5.61 14.43 5.91
C ALA A 352 6.62 14.09 4.81
N GLY A 353 6.94 15.09 3.98
CA GLY A 353 7.92 14.99 2.90
C GLY A 353 9.40 15.00 3.33
N ASP A 354 9.66 14.86 4.62
CA ASP A 354 10.99 14.85 5.23
C ASP A 354 11.25 13.62 6.10
N GLY A 355 12.52 13.43 6.45
CA GLY A 355 12.96 12.44 7.42
C GLY A 355 12.71 10.98 7.02
N GLU A 356 12.30 10.18 8.00
CA GLU A 356 12.24 8.72 7.94
C GLU A 356 11.05 8.18 7.15
N ARG A 357 10.04 9.01 6.87
CA ARG A 357 8.82 8.64 6.13
C ARG A 357 8.75 9.23 4.72
N LEU A 358 9.87 9.75 4.23
CA LEU A 358 10.01 10.28 2.88
C LEU A 358 9.53 9.29 1.81
N HIS A 359 9.81 7.99 1.96
CA HIS A 359 9.38 6.97 1.01
C HIS A 359 7.84 6.87 0.93
N VAL A 360 7.14 6.93 2.06
CA VAL A 360 5.68 6.92 2.09
C VAL A 360 5.11 8.19 1.46
N TRP A 361 5.76 9.35 1.69
CA TRP A 361 5.38 10.61 1.07
C TRP A 361 5.55 10.58 -0.44
N ASN A 362 6.66 10.04 -0.95
CA ASN A 362 6.91 9.87 -2.38
C ASN A 362 5.81 9.01 -3.01
N LYS A 363 5.53 7.83 -2.42
CA LYS A 363 4.47 6.93 -2.91
C LYS A 363 3.10 7.60 -2.92
N ALA A 364 2.73 8.28 -1.83
CA ALA A 364 1.45 8.98 -1.72
C ALA A 364 1.33 10.13 -2.74
N THR A 365 2.41 10.86 -2.98
CA THR A 365 2.46 11.96 -3.95
C THR A 365 2.38 11.44 -5.39
N ILE A 366 3.10 10.37 -5.72
CA ILE A 366 3.01 9.69 -7.02
C ILE A 366 1.58 9.15 -7.23
N HIS A 367 1.01 8.48 -6.23
CA HIS A 367 -0.36 7.97 -6.25
C HIS A 367 -1.37 9.07 -6.58
N ASN A 368 -1.32 10.19 -5.85
CA ASN A 368 -2.20 11.34 -6.13
C ASN A 368 -2.02 11.87 -7.55
N GLY A 369 -0.78 11.99 -8.04
CA GLY A 369 -0.49 12.37 -9.43
C GLY A 369 -1.14 11.42 -10.44
N LEU A 370 -1.04 10.11 -10.23
CA LEU A 370 -1.67 9.10 -11.09
C LEU A 370 -3.20 9.21 -11.05
N MET A 371 -3.78 9.40 -9.86
CA MET A 371 -5.22 9.57 -9.71
C MET A 371 -5.74 10.80 -10.45
N ILE A 372 -5.05 11.94 -10.32
CA ILE A 372 -5.40 13.18 -11.04
C ILE A 372 -5.28 12.99 -12.56
N TYR A 373 -4.20 12.35 -13.01
CA TYR A 373 -4.00 12.03 -14.43
C TYR A 373 -5.15 11.15 -14.96
N ASN A 374 -5.50 10.10 -14.23
CA ASN A 374 -6.56 9.17 -14.62
C ASN A 374 -7.93 9.83 -14.64
N GLN A 375 -8.26 10.64 -13.63
CA GLN A 375 -9.50 11.42 -13.61
C GLN A 375 -9.58 12.35 -14.83
N TYR A 376 -8.49 13.04 -15.17
CA TYR A 376 -8.43 13.88 -16.38
C TYR A 376 -8.65 13.06 -17.64
N CYS A 377 -7.96 11.92 -17.78
CA CYS A 377 -8.07 11.07 -18.97
C CYS A 377 -9.48 10.52 -19.15
N LEU A 378 -10.08 9.99 -18.09
CA LEU A 378 -11.45 9.49 -18.09
C LEU A 378 -12.45 10.59 -18.47
N ALA A 379 -12.29 11.81 -17.96
CA ALA A 379 -13.15 12.94 -18.28
C ALA A 379 -13.06 13.39 -19.75
N HIS A 380 -11.94 13.11 -20.44
CA HIS A 380 -11.69 13.52 -21.82
C HIS A 380 -11.66 12.35 -22.81
N GLY A 381 -12.02 11.14 -22.38
CA GLY A 381 -12.03 9.94 -23.24
C GLY A 381 -10.64 9.47 -23.68
N LEU A 382 -9.61 9.79 -22.89
CA LEU A 382 -8.24 9.30 -23.07
C LEU A 382 -8.02 8.02 -22.23
N PRO A 383 -7.10 7.13 -22.62
CA PRO A 383 -6.77 5.96 -21.81
C PRO A 383 -6.13 6.38 -20.49
N PRO A 384 -6.61 5.86 -19.34
CA PRO A 384 -5.94 6.04 -18.06
C PRO A 384 -4.74 5.09 -17.91
N VAL A 385 -3.89 5.37 -16.92
CA VAL A 385 -2.88 4.43 -16.41
C VAL A 385 -3.56 3.44 -15.46
N MET A 386 -3.66 2.20 -15.91
CA MET A 386 -4.14 1.08 -15.10
C MET A 386 -3.12 -0.05 -15.25
N GLY A 387 -2.69 -0.64 -14.15
CA GLY A 387 -1.85 -1.85 -14.16
C GLY A 387 -0.37 -1.58 -14.08
N ALA A 388 0.01 -0.31 -13.99
CA ALA A 388 1.41 0.07 -14.01
C ALA A 388 2.14 -0.43 -12.76
N VAL A 389 3.32 -1.00 -12.95
CA VAL A 389 4.32 -1.14 -11.89
C VAL A 389 5.20 0.09 -11.90
N VAL A 390 5.13 0.87 -10.82
CA VAL A 390 5.84 2.14 -10.68
C VAL A 390 6.98 1.99 -9.68
N TRP A 391 8.18 2.39 -10.07
CA TRP A 391 9.32 2.46 -9.17
C TRP A 391 9.62 3.90 -8.79
N SER A 392 9.42 4.23 -7.52
CA SER A 392 9.87 5.47 -6.89
C SER A 392 11.33 5.33 -6.47
N MET A 393 12.17 6.30 -6.83
CA MET A 393 13.58 6.33 -6.49
C MET A 393 13.88 7.63 -5.73
N PRO A 394 14.21 7.56 -4.42
CA PRO A 394 14.46 8.76 -3.62
C PRO A 394 15.78 9.46 -4.01
N ARG A 395 16.67 8.73 -4.72
CA ARG A 395 17.94 9.19 -5.27
C ARG A 395 17.93 8.93 -6.78
N GLY A 396 18.07 9.97 -7.58
CA GLY A 396 17.79 9.99 -9.01
C GLY A 396 17.08 11.29 -9.41
N ASP A 397 17.53 11.94 -10.47
CA ASP A 397 17.00 13.21 -10.99
C ASP A 397 16.18 13.05 -12.29
N ALA A 398 15.96 11.80 -12.71
CA ALA A 398 15.36 11.43 -13.97
C ALA A 398 14.17 10.48 -13.77
N ALA A 399 13.18 10.59 -14.67
CA ALA A 399 12.06 9.67 -14.80
C ALA A 399 12.10 8.97 -16.16
N SER A 400 11.40 7.83 -16.30
CA SER A 400 11.38 7.03 -17.52
C SER A 400 10.17 6.08 -17.58
N ASN A 401 9.66 5.77 -18.78
CA ASN A 401 8.63 4.74 -18.99
C ASN A 401 9.09 3.61 -19.90
N PRO A 402 9.86 2.63 -19.39
CA PRO A 402 10.31 1.53 -20.21
C PRO A 402 9.18 0.51 -20.51
N MET A 403 8.04 0.55 -19.79
CA MET A 403 6.86 -0.31 -20.02
C MET A 403 7.20 -1.81 -19.99
N LEU A 404 8.12 -2.20 -19.11
CA LEU A 404 8.71 -3.54 -19.13
C LEU A 404 7.77 -4.62 -18.60
N ASN A 405 6.87 -4.29 -17.68
CA ASN A 405 5.91 -5.24 -17.09
C ASN A 405 4.66 -5.38 -17.97
N GLN A 406 4.05 -4.26 -18.38
CA GLN A 406 2.83 -4.24 -19.18
C GLN A 406 2.99 -4.96 -20.53
N PHE A 407 4.19 -4.88 -21.11
CA PHE A 407 4.43 -5.36 -22.46
C PHE A 407 5.57 -6.38 -22.58
N GLY A 408 6.22 -6.81 -21.49
CA GLY A 408 7.33 -7.75 -21.56
C GLY A 408 8.41 -7.32 -22.57
N LEU A 409 8.71 -6.01 -22.62
CA LEU A 409 9.36 -5.40 -23.77
C LEU A 409 10.86 -5.67 -23.90
N LEU A 410 11.47 -6.22 -22.87
CA LEU A 410 12.93 -6.35 -22.77
C LEU A 410 13.56 -7.06 -23.99
N PRO A 411 13.07 -8.22 -24.47
CA PRO A 411 13.62 -8.89 -25.65
C PRO A 411 13.44 -8.08 -26.94
N THR A 412 12.31 -7.36 -27.03
CA THR A 412 11.97 -6.57 -28.22
C THR A 412 12.81 -5.29 -28.29
N ILE A 413 13.04 -4.62 -27.15
CA ILE A 413 13.93 -3.46 -27.05
C ILE A 413 15.36 -3.87 -27.38
N ALA A 414 15.85 -4.99 -26.85
CA ALA A 414 17.18 -5.52 -27.17
C ALA A 414 17.34 -5.73 -28.69
N THR A 415 16.34 -6.39 -29.31
CA THR A 415 16.30 -6.63 -30.76
C THR A 415 16.38 -5.33 -31.57
N PHE A 416 15.57 -4.32 -31.24
CA PHE A 416 15.57 -3.05 -31.99
C PHE A 416 16.76 -2.15 -31.68
N SER A 417 17.30 -2.25 -30.48
CA SER A 417 18.45 -1.44 -30.06
C SER A 417 19.76 -1.95 -30.66
N GLY A 418 19.84 -3.24 -30.99
CA GLY A 418 21.06 -3.91 -31.41
C GLY A 418 22.01 -4.20 -30.24
N PHE A 419 21.55 -3.99 -29.00
CA PHE A 419 22.23 -4.39 -27.78
C PHE A 419 21.83 -5.82 -27.40
N SER A 420 22.69 -6.53 -26.67
CA SER A 420 22.23 -7.75 -26.02
C SER A 420 21.15 -7.43 -24.97
N GLU A 421 20.31 -8.39 -24.61
CA GLU A 421 19.37 -8.22 -23.49
C GLU A 421 20.13 -7.86 -22.21
N ILE A 422 21.31 -8.46 -22.00
CA ILE A 422 22.21 -8.14 -20.89
C ILE A 422 22.66 -6.68 -20.99
N ASP A 423 23.11 -6.18 -22.14
CA ASP A 423 23.55 -4.78 -22.27
C ASP A 423 22.39 -3.78 -22.11
N THR A 424 21.20 -4.14 -22.61
CA THR A 424 19.95 -3.37 -22.43
C THR A 424 19.61 -3.29 -20.95
N TRP A 425 19.72 -4.42 -20.26
CA TRP A 425 19.49 -4.56 -18.83
C TRP A 425 20.56 -3.86 -18.00
N THR A 426 21.83 -4.02 -18.34
CA THR A 426 22.99 -3.38 -17.72
C THR A 426 22.92 -1.87 -17.89
N GLY A 427 22.46 -1.36 -19.04
CA GLY A 427 22.15 0.05 -19.24
C GLY A 427 21.03 0.57 -18.33
N LEU A 428 20.01 -0.25 -18.09
CA LEU A 428 18.92 0.03 -17.15
C LEU A 428 19.40 -0.03 -15.68
N TRP A 429 20.27 -0.98 -15.31
CA TRP A 429 20.61 -1.33 -13.92
C TRP A 429 21.89 -0.71 -13.36
N HIS A 430 22.94 -0.49 -14.16
CA HIS A 430 24.21 0.08 -13.66
C HIS A 430 24.06 1.49 -13.06
N HIS A 431 22.89 2.12 -13.22
CA HIS A 431 22.54 3.42 -12.64
C HIS A 431 21.54 3.35 -11.49
N LEU A 432 20.80 2.24 -11.34
CA LEU A 432 19.69 2.16 -10.39
C LEU A 432 20.11 1.49 -9.07
N ILE A 433 20.99 0.49 -9.08
CA ILE A 433 21.42 -0.19 -7.85
C ILE A 433 22.84 -0.75 -8.00
N SER A 434 23.72 -0.45 -7.04
CA SER A 434 25.12 -0.89 -6.98
C SER A 434 25.24 -2.38 -6.58
N ILE A 435 24.70 -3.29 -7.38
CA ILE A 435 24.73 -4.75 -7.14
C ILE A 435 25.54 -5.46 -8.24
N PRO A 436 26.45 -6.40 -7.90
CA PRO A 436 27.25 -7.14 -8.89
C PRO A 436 26.42 -8.12 -9.74
N LEU A 437 26.66 -8.05 -11.06
CA LEU A 437 25.83 -8.56 -12.17
C LEU A 437 25.62 -10.09 -12.23
N ASN A 438 26.51 -10.88 -11.63
CA ASN A 438 26.55 -12.33 -11.84
C ASN A 438 25.55 -13.10 -10.97
N ALA A 439 25.11 -12.53 -9.85
CA ALA A 439 24.05 -13.07 -8.99
C ALA A 439 22.65 -12.64 -9.44
N VAL A 440 22.57 -11.74 -10.42
CA VAL A 440 21.38 -10.96 -10.76
C VAL A 440 20.63 -11.67 -11.91
N ILE A 441 21.33 -12.18 -12.93
CA ILE A 441 20.70 -12.80 -14.12
C ILE A 441 19.82 -14.04 -13.82
N GLN A 442 20.09 -14.82 -12.77
CA GLN A 442 19.25 -15.99 -12.42
C GLN A 442 18.08 -15.67 -11.48
N VAL A 443 18.13 -14.54 -10.74
CA VAL A 443 17.02 -14.07 -9.88
C VAL A 443 15.97 -13.29 -10.68
N LEU A 444 16.36 -12.70 -11.81
CA LEU A 444 15.64 -11.58 -12.41
C LEU A 444 14.54 -11.91 -13.42
N ASP A 445 14.63 -13.03 -14.13
CA ASP A 445 13.63 -13.31 -15.18
C ASP A 445 12.26 -13.68 -14.59
N ALA A 446 12.21 -13.97 -13.30
CA ALA A 446 10.99 -14.40 -12.64
C ALA A 446 10.64 -13.54 -11.40
N PHE A 447 11.60 -13.03 -10.61
CA PHE A 447 11.25 -12.47 -9.29
C PHE A 447 10.99 -10.95 -9.25
N ILE A 448 11.39 -10.21 -10.29
CA ILE A 448 11.21 -8.75 -10.32
C ILE A 448 10.09 -8.40 -11.28
N ARG A 449 8.98 -7.85 -10.76
CA ARG A 449 8.06 -7.11 -11.64
C ARG A 449 8.76 -5.86 -12.12
N LEU A 450 9.12 -5.89 -13.39
CA LEU A 450 9.86 -4.81 -14.03
C LEU A 450 9.04 -3.52 -14.00
N PRO A 451 9.67 -2.35 -13.93
CA PRO A 451 8.92 -1.10 -13.90
C PRO A 451 8.29 -0.83 -15.27
N ASP A 452 7.06 -0.36 -15.24
CA ASP A 452 6.45 0.35 -16.37
C ASP A 452 6.84 1.82 -16.36
N GLN A 453 6.93 2.41 -15.16
CA GLN A 453 7.33 3.80 -14.93
C GLN A 453 8.37 3.85 -13.80
N ILE A 454 9.33 4.76 -13.92
CA ILE A 454 10.38 5.01 -12.93
C ILE A 454 10.39 6.52 -12.64
N TYR A 455 10.40 6.89 -11.37
CA TYR A 455 10.43 8.29 -10.93
C TYR A 455 11.63 8.56 -10.02
N GLY A 456 12.62 9.32 -10.51
CA GLY A 456 13.68 9.88 -9.69
C GLY A 456 13.25 11.18 -8.99
N LEU A 457 13.39 11.24 -7.66
CA LEU A 457 12.86 12.32 -6.80
C LEU A 457 13.95 13.10 -6.03
N GLU A 458 15.20 13.10 -6.52
CA GLU A 458 16.33 13.77 -5.87
C GLU A 458 16.39 15.29 -6.13
N GLY A 459 16.90 16.04 -5.13
CA GLY A 459 17.25 17.47 -5.21
C GLY A 459 16.21 18.43 -4.62
N ASN A 460 16.39 19.75 -4.88
CA ASN A 460 15.48 20.84 -4.47
C ASN A 460 14.10 20.82 -5.17
N ARG A 461 13.74 19.72 -5.83
CA ARG A 461 12.60 19.57 -6.74
C ARG A 461 11.36 18.96 -6.09
N ARG A 462 11.33 18.86 -4.75
CA ARG A 462 10.30 18.14 -3.99
C ARG A 462 9.05 18.96 -3.70
N THR A 463 8.52 19.67 -4.69
CA THR A 463 7.13 20.13 -4.59
C THR A 463 6.21 19.05 -5.15
N THR A 464 5.07 18.88 -4.50
CA THR A 464 3.98 18.00 -4.92
C THR A 464 3.58 18.31 -6.37
N ALA A 465 3.49 19.61 -6.72
CA ALA A 465 3.16 20.03 -8.08
C ALA A 465 4.21 19.55 -9.11
N HIS A 466 5.50 19.64 -8.78
CA HIS A 466 6.55 19.19 -9.69
C HIS A 466 6.58 17.67 -9.87
N ILE A 467 6.39 16.92 -8.78
CA ILE A 467 6.27 15.46 -8.85
C ILE A 467 5.03 15.09 -9.67
N HIS A 468 3.89 15.72 -9.44
CA HIS A 468 2.68 15.46 -10.23
C HIS A 468 2.89 15.77 -11.71
N GLN A 469 3.54 16.87 -12.07
CA GLN A 469 3.83 17.16 -13.47
C GLN A 469 4.71 16.08 -14.11
N THR A 470 5.74 15.62 -13.40
CA THR A 470 6.55 14.48 -13.85
C THR A 470 5.67 13.24 -14.01
N VAL A 471 4.80 12.94 -13.04
CA VAL A 471 3.84 11.84 -13.14
C VAL A 471 2.93 11.98 -14.36
N PHE A 472 2.44 13.17 -14.67
CA PHE A 472 1.60 13.41 -15.85
C PHE A 472 2.36 13.16 -17.16
N HIS A 473 3.61 13.64 -17.25
CA HIS A 473 4.50 13.42 -18.39
C HIS A 473 4.71 11.93 -18.62
N GLU A 474 5.13 11.22 -17.58
CA GLU A 474 5.43 9.80 -17.69
C GLU A 474 4.15 8.95 -17.90
N SER A 475 3.02 9.36 -17.31
CA SER A 475 1.73 8.71 -17.54
C SER A 475 1.21 8.90 -18.97
N ALA A 476 1.51 10.04 -19.59
CA ALA A 476 1.16 10.29 -20.99
C ALA A 476 1.90 9.35 -21.95
N HIS A 477 3.15 9.00 -21.65
CA HIS A 477 3.89 7.95 -22.36
C HIS A 477 3.21 6.58 -22.21
N PHE A 478 2.78 6.22 -20.99
CA PHE A 478 2.05 4.98 -20.74
C PHE A 478 0.76 4.88 -21.58
N SER A 479 -0.06 5.92 -21.55
CA SER A 479 -1.33 5.99 -22.30
C SER A 479 -1.14 6.08 -23.81
N HIS A 480 -0.03 6.63 -24.27
CA HIS A 480 0.34 6.61 -25.69
C HIS A 480 0.74 5.20 -26.11
N ALA A 481 1.58 4.53 -25.31
CA ALA A 481 2.05 3.19 -25.61
C ALA A 481 0.90 2.16 -25.62
N SER A 482 -0.10 2.31 -24.74
CA SER A 482 -1.31 1.47 -24.74
C SER A 482 -2.15 1.60 -26.02
N GLN A 483 -2.10 2.76 -26.70
CA GLN A 483 -2.78 2.98 -27.98
C GLN A 483 -1.92 2.61 -29.19
N ALA A 484 -0.65 3.03 -29.20
CA ALA A 484 0.27 2.83 -30.32
C ALA A 484 0.75 1.37 -30.44
N GLY A 485 0.73 0.65 -29.31
CA GLY A 485 1.09 -0.76 -29.22
C GLY A 485 2.57 -1.01 -28.95
N GLN A 486 2.82 -2.22 -28.44
CA GLN A 486 4.12 -2.70 -27.98
C GLN A 486 5.26 -2.47 -28.98
N VAL A 487 5.07 -2.80 -30.26
CA VAL A 487 6.13 -2.73 -31.28
C VAL A 487 6.56 -1.29 -31.55
N PHE A 488 5.61 -0.35 -31.58
CA PHE A 488 5.93 1.05 -31.76
C PHE A 488 6.74 1.57 -30.55
N TRP A 489 6.26 1.27 -29.34
CA TRP A 489 6.91 1.71 -28.11
C TRP A 489 8.32 1.15 -27.97
N ALA A 490 8.52 -0.14 -28.27
CA ALA A 490 9.82 -0.78 -28.23
C ALA A 490 10.85 -0.06 -29.13
N LYS A 491 10.43 0.36 -30.33
CA LYS A 491 11.28 1.12 -31.26
C LYS A 491 11.60 2.51 -30.70
N ALA A 492 10.60 3.22 -30.18
CA ALA A 492 10.78 4.54 -29.61
C ALA A 492 11.77 4.49 -28.43
N TYR A 493 11.58 3.56 -27.49
CA TYR A 493 12.47 3.38 -26.35
C TYR A 493 13.88 2.94 -26.77
N ALA A 494 14.00 2.01 -27.73
CA ALA A 494 15.29 1.60 -28.28
C ALA A 494 16.05 2.77 -28.94
N ASP A 495 15.33 3.68 -29.61
CA ASP A 495 15.93 4.88 -30.21
C ASP A 495 16.41 5.88 -29.14
N GLN A 496 15.64 6.07 -28.06
CA GLN A 496 16.07 6.87 -26.90
C GLN A 496 17.30 6.27 -26.21
N LEU A 497 17.31 4.94 -26.03
CA LEU A 497 18.43 4.21 -25.41
C LEU A 497 19.72 4.39 -26.22
N LYS A 498 19.66 4.23 -27.56
CA LYS A 498 20.81 4.49 -28.44
C LYS A 498 21.36 5.90 -28.26
N ASN A 499 20.50 6.90 -28.21
CA ASN A 499 20.91 8.30 -28.02
C ASN A 499 21.54 8.53 -26.63
N GLY A 500 20.93 7.99 -25.57
CA GLY A 500 21.45 8.09 -24.20
C GLY A 500 22.83 7.47 -24.04
N ILE A 501 23.03 6.26 -24.58
CA ILE A 501 24.31 5.53 -24.52
C ILE A 501 25.39 6.23 -25.35
N LEU A 502 25.07 6.67 -26.57
CA LEU A 502 26.09 7.17 -27.51
C LEU A 502 26.40 8.67 -27.35
N ARG A 503 25.48 9.46 -26.80
CA ARG A 503 25.53 10.93 -26.92
C ARG A 503 25.11 11.71 -25.68
N SER A 504 24.85 11.04 -24.55
CA SER A 504 24.48 11.61 -23.24
C SER A 504 23.21 12.49 -23.22
N THR A 505 22.42 12.50 -24.30
CA THR A 505 21.08 13.12 -24.38
C THR A 505 20.08 12.18 -25.08
N PRO A 506 19.02 11.71 -24.42
CA PRO A 506 18.06 10.76 -25.04
C PRO A 506 17.25 11.35 -26.19
N ARG A 507 16.93 12.65 -26.10
CA ARG A 507 16.21 13.41 -27.13
C ARG A 507 17.03 13.63 -28.41
N GLY A 508 18.36 13.47 -28.34
CA GLY A 508 19.26 13.74 -29.46
C GLY A 508 19.12 15.18 -29.97
N ASN A 509 19.21 15.36 -31.29
CA ASN A 509 19.05 16.66 -31.96
C ASN A 509 17.88 16.68 -32.98
N GLY A 510 16.91 15.76 -32.81
CA GLY A 510 15.76 15.61 -33.71
C GLY A 510 16.02 14.81 -35.00
N VAL A 511 17.27 14.43 -35.31
CA VAL A 511 17.59 13.54 -36.46
C VAL A 511 18.38 12.29 -36.04
N GLN A 512 18.45 12.03 -34.74
CA GLN A 512 19.20 10.93 -34.13
C GLN A 512 18.25 9.99 -33.36
N PRO A 513 18.54 8.68 -33.29
CA PRO A 513 19.73 8.00 -33.82
C PRO A 513 19.70 7.84 -35.35
N THR A 514 18.51 7.97 -35.93
CA THR A 514 18.23 8.13 -37.36
C THR A 514 17.16 9.21 -37.53
N THR A 515 16.90 9.71 -38.74
CA THR A 515 15.82 10.69 -38.96
C THR A 515 14.46 10.14 -38.52
N GLU A 516 14.18 8.88 -38.82
CA GLU A 516 12.94 8.21 -38.42
C GLU A 516 12.86 8.02 -36.89
N GLY A 517 13.99 7.67 -36.26
CA GLY A 517 14.07 7.56 -34.80
C GLY A 517 13.91 8.90 -34.09
N GLY A 518 14.52 9.96 -34.62
CA GLY A 518 14.35 11.33 -34.12
C GLY A 518 12.89 11.80 -34.22
N GLN A 519 12.20 11.47 -35.32
CA GLN A 519 10.77 11.76 -35.48
C GLN A 519 9.90 10.99 -34.49
N ARG A 520 10.19 9.69 -34.24
CA ARG A 520 9.51 8.92 -33.19
C ARG A 520 9.72 9.52 -31.82
N ILE A 521 10.96 9.86 -31.46
CA ILE A 521 11.29 10.48 -30.18
C ILE A 521 10.55 11.81 -30.03
N ALA A 522 10.58 12.67 -31.06
CA ALA A 522 9.87 13.95 -31.02
C ALA A 522 8.35 13.78 -30.86
N LEU A 523 7.77 12.75 -31.48
CA LEU A 523 6.34 12.46 -31.34
C LEU A 523 5.98 12.02 -29.92
N VAL A 524 6.73 11.07 -29.33
CA VAL A 524 6.42 10.57 -27.98
C VAL A 524 6.68 11.61 -26.91
N GLU A 525 7.81 12.31 -26.97
CA GLU A 525 8.16 13.39 -26.02
C GLU A 525 7.23 14.59 -26.18
N GLY A 526 6.95 15.02 -27.41
CA GLY A 526 6.04 16.14 -27.65
C GLY A 526 4.61 15.87 -27.21
N TRP A 527 4.16 14.61 -27.27
CA TRP A 527 2.88 14.19 -26.69
C TRP A 527 2.90 14.30 -25.17
N ALA A 528 3.95 13.80 -24.52
CA ALA A 528 4.07 13.84 -23.07
C ALA A 528 4.22 15.26 -22.51
N ASP A 529 5.05 16.09 -23.15
CA ASP A 529 5.21 17.52 -22.82
C ASP A 529 3.85 18.26 -22.95
N LEU A 530 3.10 17.99 -24.02
CA LEU A 530 1.77 18.60 -24.22
C LEU A 530 0.80 18.16 -23.12
N ALA A 531 0.76 16.86 -22.82
CA ALA A 531 -0.14 16.30 -21.82
C ALA A 531 0.16 16.85 -20.42
N ASP A 532 1.43 16.86 -20.01
CA ASP A 532 1.81 17.36 -18.69
C ASP A 532 1.47 18.85 -18.52
N VAL A 533 1.65 19.67 -19.55
CA VAL A 533 1.34 21.10 -19.51
C VAL A 533 -0.17 21.31 -19.41
N ILE A 534 -0.95 20.63 -20.26
CA ILE A 534 -2.41 20.78 -20.27
C ILE A 534 -3.01 20.35 -18.94
N ILE A 535 -2.58 19.19 -18.41
CA ILE A 535 -3.13 18.64 -17.17
C ILE A 535 -2.69 19.51 -15.97
N SER A 536 -1.44 19.98 -15.95
CA SER A 536 -0.95 20.89 -14.92
C SER A 536 -1.71 22.22 -14.96
N LEU A 537 -1.93 22.82 -16.13
CA LEU A 537 -2.76 24.03 -16.27
C LEU A 537 -4.20 23.79 -15.82
N HIS A 538 -4.77 22.63 -16.12
CA HIS A 538 -6.13 22.29 -15.71
C HIS A 538 -6.25 22.17 -14.18
N HIS A 539 -5.31 21.46 -13.55
CA HIS A 539 -5.39 21.14 -12.13
C HIS A 539 -4.81 22.23 -11.22
N TYR A 540 -3.63 22.75 -11.57
CA TYR A 540 -2.89 23.73 -10.78
C TYR A 540 -3.04 25.17 -11.25
N GLN A 541 -3.67 25.40 -12.41
CA GLN A 541 -3.71 26.73 -13.07
C GLN A 541 -2.32 27.30 -13.39
N ASN A 542 -1.29 26.44 -13.34
CA ASN A 542 0.09 26.73 -13.64
C ASN A 542 0.76 25.47 -14.18
N ALA A 543 1.70 25.63 -15.10
CA ALA A 543 2.47 24.53 -15.65
C ALA A 543 3.90 25.00 -15.94
N ARG A 544 4.87 24.15 -15.64
CA ARG A 544 6.24 24.34 -16.14
C ARG A 544 6.29 23.93 -17.60
N ILE A 545 7.10 24.60 -18.39
CA ILE A 545 7.37 24.18 -19.77
C ILE A 545 8.86 23.83 -19.83
N ASP A 546 9.18 22.54 -19.78
CA ASP A 546 10.55 22.04 -19.89
C ASP A 546 10.99 21.93 -21.35
N GLY A 547 11.26 23.11 -21.93
CA GLY A 547 12.03 23.31 -23.16
C GLY A 547 11.37 22.91 -24.48
N VAL A 548 10.88 23.88 -25.26
CA VAL A 548 11.20 24.24 -26.67
C VAL A 548 10.38 25.49 -27.06
N LEU A 549 10.64 26.64 -26.44
CA LEU A 549 10.18 27.95 -26.98
C LEU A 549 11.25 29.05 -26.90
N ARG A 550 12.52 28.72 -26.65
CA ARG A 550 13.62 29.71 -26.58
C ARG A 550 14.27 30.05 -27.93
N ASN A 551 13.77 29.58 -29.07
CA ASN A 551 14.28 29.92 -30.40
C ASN A 551 13.16 30.21 -31.42
N GLN A 552 12.32 31.20 -31.13
CA GLN A 552 11.66 32.00 -32.17
C GLN A 552 11.92 33.48 -31.92
#